data_AF-A0A087T1M2-F1
#
_entry.id   AF-A0A087T1M2-F1
#
_cell.length_a   1.000
_cell.length_b   1.000
_cell.length_c   1.000
_cell.angle_alpha   90.00
_cell.angle_beta   90.00
_cell.angle_gamma   90.00
#
_symmetry.space_group_name_H-M   'P 1'
#
loop_
_entity.id
_entity.type
_entity.pdbx_description
1 polymer ?
#
loop_
_entity_poly.entity_id
_entity_poly.type
_entity_poly.pdbx_seq_one_letter_code
_entity_poly.pdbx_strand_id
1 'polypeptide(L)'
;MASVAAWLPFARAAAIGWVPIANKPLPAPPITKEHRKREDEKFIINVSGRKFETWRNTVEKYPDTLLGSNEREFFYDEDCKEYFFDRDPDIFRHILNYYRTGKLHYPKHECLMSYDEELAFFGIIPDVIGDCCYEDYRDRKRENAERLMDDRLSEANEADNMPHANIRERMWRAFENPHTSTAALVFYYVTGFFIAVSVFANVCETLPCSTNDATGEKMSCGETYKAAFFCLDTACVMIFTAEYLLRLYAAPDRCKYTRSVMSVIDVVAIMPYYIGLGIKDNDDVSGAFVTLRVFRVFR
;
A
#
# COMPACT_ATOMS: atom_id res chain seq x y z
N MET A 1 0.02 13.88 45.30
CA MET A 1 1.28 14.54 45.73
C MET A 1 1.06 15.83 46.56
N ALA A 2 -0.16 16.14 47.05
CA ALA A 2 -0.44 17.44 47.69
C ALA A 2 -0.50 17.44 49.24
N SER A 3 -0.48 16.28 49.93
CA SER A 3 -0.67 16.24 51.39
C SER A 3 0.62 16.36 52.22
N VAL A 4 1.78 16.09 51.64
CA VAL A 4 3.07 16.10 52.37
C VAL A 4 3.57 17.53 52.61
N ALA A 5 3.18 18.48 51.74
CA ALA A 5 3.65 19.86 51.81
C ALA A 5 3.08 20.66 53.00
N ALA A 6 1.91 20.29 53.52
CA ALA A 6 1.22 21.01 54.59
C ALA A 6 1.88 20.83 55.98
N TRP A 7 2.68 19.78 56.18
CA TRP A 7 3.28 19.44 57.48
C TRP A 7 4.73 19.95 57.66
N LEU A 8 5.36 20.41 56.57
CA LEU A 8 6.73 20.95 56.58
C LEU A 8 6.95 22.13 57.55
N PRO A 9 6.00 23.08 57.71
CA PRO A 9 6.15 24.18 58.66
C PRO A 9 6.15 23.70 60.11
N PHE A 10 5.28 22.73 60.44
CA PHE A 10 5.18 22.15 61.78
C PHE A 10 6.41 21.31 62.15
N ALA A 11 6.92 20.51 61.20
CA ALA A 11 8.13 19.73 61.41
C ALA A 11 9.37 20.63 61.65
N ARG A 12 9.47 21.76 60.93
CA ARG A 12 10.53 22.76 61.13
C ARG A 12 10.42 23.49 62.48
N ALA A 13 9.21 23.86 62.89
CA ALA A 13 8.98 24.52 64.18
C ALA A 13 9.31 23.58 65.36
N ALA A 14 8.92 22.31 65.27
CA ALA A 14 9.29 21.30 66.25
C ALA A 14 10.81 21.11 66.30
N ALA A 15 11.47 20.94 65.15
CA ALA A 15 12.93 20.74 65.10
C ALA A 15 13.72 21.86 65.79
N ILE A 16 13.29 23.13 65.66
CA ILE A 16 13.93 24.28 66.31
C ILE A 16 13.77 24.24 67.84
N GLY A 17 12.61 23.78 68.34
CA GLY A 17 12.33 23.67 69.78
C GLY A 17 13.16 22.61 70.51
N TRP A 18 13.64 21.57 69.79
CA TRP A 18 14.45 20.49 70.36
C TRP A 18 15.97 20.71 70.26
N VAL A 19 16.43 21.74 69.54
CA VAL A 19 17.86 22.10 69.40
C VAL A 19 18.57 22.28 70.75
N PRO A 20 17.99 22.90 71.80
CA PRO A 20 18.69 23.08 73.08
C PRO A 20 18.85 21.79 73.91
N ILE A 21 18.20 20.68 73.53
CA ILE A 21 18.24 19.39 74.25
C ILE A 21 19.19 18.38 73.57
N ALA A 22 19.54 18.61 72.30
CA ALA A 22 20.34 17.70 71.50
C ALA A 22 21.85 17.91 71.72
N ASN A 23 22.38 17.49 72.87
CA ASN A 23 23.82 17.51 73.18
C ASN A 23 24.65 16.39 72.49
N LYS A 24 24.13 15.74 71.45
CA LYS A 24 24.87 14.73 70.68
C LYS A 24 25.03 15.22 69.23
N PRO A 25 26.25 15.15 68.65
CA PRO A 25 26.44 15.47 67.24
C PRO A 25 25.56 14.54 66.39
N LEU A 26 24.92 15.11 65.37
CA LEU A 26 24.12 14.36 64.41
C LEU A 26 24.97 13.23 63.80
N PRO A 27 24.44 12.00 63.65
CA PRO A 27 25.13 10.96 62.92
C PRO A 27 25.42 11.47 61.50
N ALA A 28 26.57 11.10 60.95
CA ALA A 28 26.89 11.43 59.57
C ALA A 28 25.73 10.96 58.66
N PRO A 29 25.27 11.80 57.72
CA PRO A 29 24.25 11.37 56.78
C PRO A 29 24.73 10.09 56.09
N PRO A 30 23.84 9.10 55.89
CA PRO A 30 24.23 7.90 55.18
C PRO A 30 24.81 8.34 53.83
N ILE A 31 26.05 7.96 53.57
CA ILE A 31 26.64 8.09 52.24
C ILE A 31 25.85 7.10 51.39
N THR A 32 24.73 7.55 50.83
CA THR A 32 24.17 6.92 49.64
C THR A 32 25.32 6.90 48.67
N LYS A 33 25.77 5.70 48.26
CA LYS A 33 26.68 5.57 47.13
C LYS A 33 26.09 6.45 46.04
N GLU A 34 26.67 7.62 45.81
CA GLU A 34 26.45 8.34 44.58
C GLU A 34 26.84 7.31 43.54
N HIS A 35 25.84 6.74 42.87
CA HIS A 35 26.06 6.26 41.53
C HIS A 35 26.76 7.42 40.87
N ARG A 36 28.08 7.27 40.65
CA ARG A 36 28.86 8.16 39.81
C ARG A 36 27.93 8.51 38.67
N LYS A 37 27.51 9.77 38.58
CA LYS A 37 26.84 10.30 37.40
C LYS A 37 27.68 9.77 36.26
N ARG A 38 27.18 8.78 35.51
CA ARG A 38 27.67 8.56 34.15
C ARG A 38 27.56 9.95 33.56
N GLU A 39 28.69 10.53 33.18
CA GLU A 39 28.68 11.82 32.47
C GLU A 39 27.62 11.68 31.40
N ASP A 40 26.56 12.49 31.48
CA ASP A 40 25.41 12.36 30.59
C ASP A 40 25.95 12.37 29.17
N GLU A 41 25.90 11.23 28.49
CA GLU A 41 26.52 11.11 27.17
C GLU A 41 25.69 11.91 26.17
N LYS A 42 26.37 12.60 25.25
CA LYS A 42 25.68 13.24 24.13
C LYS A 42 25.06 12.17 23.23
N PHE A 43 23.81 12.39 22.87
CA PHE A 43 23.01 11.56 22.00
C PHE A 43 22.81 12.30 20.68
N ILE A 44 23.43 11.80 19.61
CA ILE A 44 23.45 12.42 18.28
C ILE A 44 22.43 11.71 17.39
N ILE A 45 21.49 12.48 16.84
CA ILE A 45 20.45 12.01 15.93
C ILE A 45 20.58 12.76 14.62
N ASN A 46 20.75 12.05 13.52
CA ASN A 46 20.76 12.60 12.17
C ASN A 46 19.44 12.27 11.48
N VAL A 47 18.67 13.31 11.14
CA VAL A 47 17.40 13.18 10.41
C VAL A 47 17.58 13.75 9.01
N SER A 48 17.68 12.89 8.01
CA SER A 48 17.86 13.24 6.58
C SER A 48 18.99 14.25 6.34
N GLY A 49 20.09 14.11 7.07
CA GLY A 49 21.27 14.99 7.00
C GLY A 49 21.29 16.13 8.02
N ARG A 50 20.17 16.43 8.69
CA ARG A 50 20.12 17.44 9.76
C ARG A 50 20.47 16.79 11.10
N LYS A 51 21.58 17.21 11.70
CA LYS A 51 22.05 16.70 12.99
C LYS A 51 21.38 17.43 14.17
N PHE A 52 20.86 16.64 15.09
CA PHE A 52 20.28 17.04 16.35
C PHE A 52 21.10 16.43 17.49
N GLU A 53 21.40 17.24 18.50
CA GLU A 53 22.10 16.78 19.70
C GLU A 53 21.21 16.94 20.94
N THR A 54 21.23 15.93 21.80
CA THR A 54 20.59 15.97 23.12
C THR A 54 21.37 15.13 24.12
N TRP A 55 20.91 15.02 25.35
CA TRP A 55 21.50 14.14 26.36
C TRP A 55 20.83 12.77 26.33
N ARG A 56 21.59 11.70 26.54
CA ARG A 56 21.04 10.33 26.63
C ARG A 56 19.89 10.23 27.66
N ASN A 57 20.07 10.83 28.84
CA ASN A 57 19.03 10.86 29.87
C ASN A 57 17.74 11.59 29.43
N THR A 58 17.79 12.44 28.39
CA THR A 58 16.61 13.16 27.88
C THR A 58 15.68 12.21 27.14
N VAL A 59 16.21 11.29 26.33
CA VAL A 59 15.42 10.30 25.62
C VAL A 59 14.97 9.15 26.53
N GLU A 60 15.80 8.78 27.50
CA GLU A 60 15.50 7.73 28.48
C GLU A 60 14.34 8.07 29.44
N LYS A 61 13.88 9.33 29.48
CA LYS A 61 12.67 9.71 30.24
C LYS A 61 11.40 9.01 29.76
N TYR A 62 11.36 8.62 28.49
CA TYR A 62 10.17 8.07 27.84
C TYR A 62 10.50 6.70 27.21
N PRO A 63 10.69 5.65 28.02
CA PRO A 63 11.16 4.34 27.55
C PRO A 63 10.17 3.64 26.60
N ASP A 64 8.90 4.03 26.60
CA ASP A 64 7.85 3.46 25.75
C ASP A 64 7.87 4.03 24.31
N THR A 65 8.74 5.00 24.03
CA THR A 65 8.88 5.63 22.71
C THR A 65 10.10 5.08 21.98
N LEU A 66 10.16 5.21 20.64
CA LEU A 66 11.24 4.65 19.81
C LEU A 66 12.64 5.12 20.28
N LEU A 67 12.82 6.43 20.52
CA LEU A 67 14.13 6.96 20.94
C LEU A 67 14.47 6.61 22.39
N GLY A 68 13.47 6.33 23.23
CA GLY A 68 13.68 5.96 24.62
C GLY A 68 13.90 4.46 24.82
N SER A 69 13.37 3.64 23.92
CA SER A 69 13.44 2.19 23.96
C SER A 69 14.72 1.64 23.30
N ASN A 70 14.85 0.32 23.29
CA ASN A 70 15.94 -0.37 22.60
C ASN A 70 15.74 -0.39 21.08
N GLU A 71 14.56 -0.01 20.55
CA GLU A 71 14.28 -0.01 19.11
C GLU A 71 15.21 0.94 18.35
N ARG A 72 15.66 2.03 19.00
CA ARG A 72 16.66 2.95 18.44
C ARG A 72 17.95 2.26 17.99
N GLU A 73 18.34 1.13 18.60
CA GLU A 73 19.59 0.43 18.26
C GLU A 73 19.60 -0.06 16.82
N PHE A 74 18.42 -0.30 16.22
CA PHE A 74 18.30 -0.64 14.80
C PHE A 74 18.74 0.51 13.87
N PHE A 75 18.70 1.75 14.35
CA PHE A 75 19.00 2.97 13.60
C PHE A 75 20.40 3.53 13.91
N TYR A 76 21.20 2.82 14.70
CA TYR A 76 22.52 3.27 15.08
C TYR A 76 23.55 2.95 13.98
N ASP A 77 24.25 3.98 13.53
CA ASP A 77 25.38 3.87 12.60
C ASP A 77 26.69 3.83 13.42
N GLU A 78 27.39 2.68 13.39
CA GLU A 78 28.65 2.49 14.11
C GLU A 78 29.81 3.32 13.53
N ASP A 79 29.82 3.57 12.22
CA ASP A 79 30.88 4.30 11.54
C ASP A 79 30.81 5.79 11.89
N CYS A 80 29.60 6.36 11.83
CA CYS A 80 29.35 7.77 12.12
C CYS A 80 29.08 8.05 13.60
N LYS A 81 28.86 7.01 14.42
CA LYS A 81 28.49 7.09 15.84
C LYS A 81 27.26 7.96 16.10
N GLU A 82 26.24 7.81 15.26
CA GLU A 82 24.99 8.57 15.33
C GLU A 82 23.78 7.71 14.99
N TYR A 83 22.59 8.14 15.41
CA TYR A 83 21.34 7.48 15.01
C TYR A 83 20.81 8.13 13.74
N PHE A 84 20.67 7.37 12.65
CA PHE A 84 20.23 7.89 11.37
C PHE A 84 18.75 7.56 11.08
N PHE A 85 17.99 8.58 10.68
CA PHE A 85 16.60 8.48 10.29
C PHE A 85 16.36 9.19 8.95
N ASP A 86 15.86 8.47 7.96
CA ASP A 86 15.45 9.02 6.66
C ASP A 86 14.01 9.56 6.74
N ARG A 87 13.83 10.64 7.51
CA ARG A 87 12.54 11.22 7.94
C ARG A 87 12.52 12.75 7.84
N ASP A 88 11.39 13.37 8.17
CA ASP A 88 11.23 14.83 8.10
C ASP A 88 11.97 15.56 9.26
N PRO A 89 13.00 16.37 8.98
CA PRO A 89 13.76 17.05 10.01
C PRO A 89 13.07 18.28 10.60
N ASP A 90 12.04 18.84 9.95
CA ASP A 90 11.30 19.99 10.46
C ASP A 90 10.27 19.56 11.51
N ILE A 91 9.57 18.45 11.27
CA ILE A 91 8.67 17.82 12.24
C ILE A 91 9.47 17.22 13.41
N PHE A 92 10.63 16.61 13.14
CA PHE A 92 11.47 16.02 14.19
C PHE A 92 11.84 17.01 15.30
N ARG A 93 11.99 18.30 14.99
CA ARG A 93 12.26 19.33 15.99
C ARG A 93 11.18 19.38 17.08
N HIS A 94 9.92 19.13 16.74
CA HIS A 94 8.79 19.09 17.67
C HIS A 94 8.83 17.83 18.55
N ILE A 95 9.16 16.68 17.95
CA ILE A 95 9.38 15.41 18.65
C ILE A 95 10.52 15.54 19.67
N LEU A 96 11.67 16.08 19.27
CA LEU A 96 12.80 16.25 20.18
C LEU A 96 12.48 17.21 21.34
N ASN A 97 11.68 18.25 21.08
CA ASN A 97 11.23 19.16 22.12
C ASN A 97 10.34 18.48 23.16
N TYR A 98 9.52 17.51 22.76
CA TYR A 98 8.74 16.70 23.70
C TYR A 98 9.64 15.97 24.71
N TYR A 99 10.74 15.34 24.27
CA TYR A 99 11.69 14.71 25.21
C TYR A 99 12.37 15.72 26.16
N ARG A 100 12.63 16.94 25.67
CA ARG A 100 13.28 18.00 26.44
C ARG A 100 12.36 18.60 27.50
N THR A 101 11.13 18.97 27.12
CA THR A 101 10.20 19.76 27.94
C THR A 101 9.11 18.92 28.61
N GLY A 102 8.86 17.72 28.08
CA GLY A 102 7.72 16.87 28.43
C GLY A 102 6.37 17.35 27.93
N LYS A 103 6.35 18.35 27.02
CA LYS A 103 5.13 18.90 26.43
C LYS A 103 5.21 18.81 24.91
N LEU A 104 4.22 18.13 24.30
CA LEU A 104 4.12 18.02 22.86
C LEU A 104 3.26 19.17 22.32
N HIS A 105 3.77 19.86 21.30
CA HIS A 105 3.12 21.01 20.69
C HIS A 105 2.83 20.74 19.22
N TYR A 106 1.58 20.92 18.81
CA TYR A 106 1.16 20.77 17.43
C TYR A 106 1.58 21.99 16.57
N PRO A 107 2.37 21.81 15.50
CA PRO A 107 2.75 22.88 14.59
C PRO A 107 1.63 23.24 13.60
N LYS A 108 1.11 24.47 13.68
CA LYS A 108 -0.02 24.93 12.85
C LYS A 108 0.27 25.04 11.35
N HIS A 109 1.54 25.15 10.97
CA HIS A 109 1.97 25.31 9.58
C HIS A 109 2.25 23.98 8.87
N GLU A 110 2.26 22.87 9.61
CA GLU A 110 2.55 21.55 9.04
C GLU A 110 1.27 20.80 8.67
N CYS A 111 1.42 19.86 7.72
CA CYS A 111 0.36 18.92 7.41
C CYS A 111 0.05 18.05 8.63
N LEU A 112 -1.23 17.97 9.02
CA LEU A 112 -1.68 17.14 10.15
C LEU A 112 -1.32 15.67 9.94
N MET A 113 -1.49 15.15 8.73
CA MET A 113 -1.22 13.73 8.44
C MET A 113 0.25 13.39 8.55
N SER A 114 1.12 14.21 7.96
CA SER A 114 2.57 14.06 8.11
C SER A 114 3.01 14.15 9.58
N TYR A 115 2.40 15.06 10.36
CA TYR A 115 2.68 15.16 11.78
C TYR A 115 2.24 13.91 12.56
N ASP A 116 1.02 13.40 12.33
CA ASP A 116 0.52 12.17 12.95
C ASP A 116 1.36 10.94 12.57
N GLU A 117 1.83 10.86 11.33
CA GLU A 117 2.71 9.79 10.85
C GLU A 117 4.06 9.78 11.57
N GLU A 118 4.66 10.95 11.75
CA GLU A 118 5.93 11.07 12.47
C GLU A 118 5.76 10.76 13.97
N LEU A 119 4.68 11.24 14.60
CA LEU A 119 4.36 10.85 15.97
C LEU A 119 4.20 9.33 16.13
N ALA A 120 3.48 8.69 15.21
CA ALA A 120 3.31 7.25 15.20
C ALA A 120 4.64 6.52 15.02
N PHE A 121 5.51 6.98 14.13
CA PHE A 121 6.83 6.39 13.94
C PHE A 121 7.69 6.44 15.20
N PHE A 122 7.75 7.59 15.88
CA PHE A 122 8.53 7.72 17.11
C PHE A 122 7.84 7.12 18.35
N GLY A 123 6.65 6.51 18.18
CA GLY A 123 5.91 5.86 19.27
C GLY A 123 5.32 6.85 20.27
N ILE A 124 4.99 8.07 19.83
CA ILE A 124 4.40 9.11 20.67
C ILE A 124 2.90 9.20 20.40
N ILE A 125 2.10 8.98 21.44
CA ILE A 125 0.64 9.01 21.34
C ILE A 125 0.17 10.47 21.21
N PRO A 126 -0.65 10.85 20.22
CA PRO A 126 -1.12 12.23 20.06
C PRO A 126 -1.91 12.80 21.25
N ASP A 127 -2.44 11.95 22.13
CA ASP A 127 -3.13 12.38 23.37
C ASP A 127 -2.23 13.13 24.36
N VAL A 128 -0.90 13.08 24.19
CA VAL A 128 0.05 13.85 25.02
C VAL A 128 0.25 15.29 24.54
N ILE A 129 -0.45 15.72 23.49
CA ILE A 129 -0.45 17.11 23.03
C ILE A 129 -0.95 18.01 24.16
N GLY A 130 -0.18 19.04 24.49
CA GLY A 130 -0.52 19.95 25.58
C GLY A 130 -1.75 20.80 25.29
N ASP A 131 -2.47 21.19 26.34
CA ASP A 131 -3.73 21.97 26.30
C ASP A 131 -3.67 23.20 25.38
N CYS A 132 -2.52 23.85 25.29
CA CYS A 132 -2.32 25.04 24.45
C CYS A 132 -2.51 24.80 22.95
N CYS A 133 -2.37 23.57 22.46
CA CYS A 133 -2.48 23.23 21.04
C CYS A 133 -3.50 22.10 20.78
N TYR A 134 -4.09 21.55 21.84
CA TYR A 134 -4.97 20.39 21.75
C TYR A 134 -6.24 20.68 20.93
N GLU A 135 -6.87 21.84 21.17
CA GLU A 135 -8.07 22.25 20.43
C GLU A 135 -7.77 22.45 18.93
N ASP A 136 -6.69 23.14 18.59
CA ASP A 136 -6.27 23.33 17.18
C ASP A 136 -6.03 21.97 16.47
N TYR A 137 -5.34 21.04 17.15
CA TYR A 137 -5.09 19.70 16.64
C TYR A 137 -6.40 18.92 16.41
N ARG A 138 -7.30 18.94 17.39
CA ARG A 138 -8.57 18.23 17.35
C ARG A 138 -9.48 18.75 16.22
N ASP A 139 -9.55 20.07 16.07
CA ASP A 139 -10.36 20.71 15.02
C ASP A 139 -9.84 20.36 13.63
N ARG A 140 -8.51 20.42 13.42
CA ARG A 140 -7.90 20.01 12.14
C ARG A 140 -8.10 18.53 11.85
N LYS A 141 -8.03 17.67 12.87
CA LYS A 141 -8.28 16.22 12.72
C LYS A 141 -9.71 15.93 12.34
N ARG A 142 -10.66 16.64 12.93
CA ARG A 142 -12.07 16.57 12.56
C ARG A 142 -12.31 17.05 11.13
N GLU A 143 -11.80 18.22 10.77
CA GLU A 143 -11.93 18.78 9.42
C GLU A 143 -11.38 17.82 8.35
N ASN A 144 -10.22 17.22 8.60
CA ASN A 144 -9.62 16.25 7.69
C ASN A 144 -10.47 14.97 7.57
N ALA A 145 -11.03 14.50 8.69
CA ALA A 145 -11.92 13.33 8.68
C ALA A 145 -13.24 13.61 7.94
N GLU A 146 -13.80 14.81 8.10
CA GLU A 146 -15.01 15.24 7.38
C GLU A 146 -14.75 15.31 5.86
N ARG A 147 -13.61 15.86 5.43
CA ARG A 147 -13.21 15.86 4.00
C ARG A 147 -13.09 14.46 3.42
N LEU A 148 -12.40 13.57 4.12
CA LEU A 148 -12.25 12.17 3.68
C LEU A 148 -13.60 11.43 3.62
N MET A 149 -14.54 11.80 4.47
CA MET A 149 -15.89 11.23 4.45
C MET A 149 -16.72 11.78 3.29
N ASP A 150 -16.62 13.09 3.01
CA ASP A 150 -17.29 13.73 1.89
C ASP A 150 -16.79 13.19 0.54
N ASP A 151 -15.47 13.01 0.38
CA ASP A 151 -14.88 12.37 -0.79
C ASP A 151 -15.47 10.96 -1.00
N ARG A 152 -15.52 10.14 0.06
CA ARG A 152 -16.13 8.79 -0.01
C ARG A 152 -17.62 8.82 -0.33
N LEU A 153 -18.36 9.77 0.22
CA LEU A 153 -19.79 9.96 -0.06
C LEU A 153 -20.01 10.44 -1.48
N SER A 154 -19.15 11.30 -2.01
CA SER A 154 -19.21 11.75 -3.40
C SER A 154 -18.98 10.58 -4.37
N GLU A 155 -17.96 9.75 -4.13
CA GLU A 155 -17.70 8.52 -4.90
C GLU A 155 -18.88 7.54 -4.81
N ALA A 156 -19.48 7.38 -3.63
CA ALA A 156 -20.65 6.52 -3.42
C ALA A 156 -21.92 7.09 -4.08
N ASN A 157 -22.14 8.40 -4.03
CA ASN A 157 -23.26 9.08 -4.65
C ASN A 157 -23.12 9.12 -6.17
N GLU A 158 -21.91 9.17 -6.73
CA GLU A 158 -21.66 8.95 -8.16
C GLU A 158 -22.01 7.53 -8.59
N ALA A 159 -21.84 6.55 -7.69
CA ALA A 159 -22.27 5.17 -7.91
C ALA A 159 -23.80 4.97 -7.77
N ASP A 160 -24.47 5.69 -6.85
CA ASP A 160 -25.89 5.51 -6.51
C ASP A 160 -26.85 6.42 -7.32
N ASN A 161 -26.44 7.63 -7.73
CA ASN A 161 -27.25 8.53 -8.58
C ASN A 161 -27.34 8.09 -10.06
N MET A 162 -27.08 6.82 -10.35
CA MET A 162 -27.36 6.26 -11.67
C MET A 162 -28.83 5.82 -11.75
N PRO A 163 -29.65 6.41 -12.64
CA PRO A 163 -31.04 6.01 -12.80
C PRO A 163 -31.10 4.52 -13.13
N HIS A 164 -32.08 3.79 -12.56
CA HIS A 164 -32.33 2.36 -12.72
C HIS A 164 -31.66 1.75 -13.95
N ALA A 165 -30.45 1.23 -13.76
CA ALA A 165 -29.64 0.77 -14.87
C ALA A 165 -30.36 -0.38 -15.57
N ASN A 166 -30.71 -0.18 -16.84
CA ASN A 166 -31.23 -1.26 -17.67
C ASN A 166 -30.25 -2.44 -17.63
N ILE A 167 -30.74 -3.69 -17.81
CA ILE A 167 -29.90 -4.89 -17.80
C ILE A 167 -28.67 -4.71 -18.72
N ARG A 168 -28.84 -4.01 -19.85
CA ARG A 168 -27.79 -3.61 -20.77
C ARG A 168 -26.68 -2.75 -20.14
N GLU A 169 -27.05 -1.71 -19.39
CA GLU A 169 -26.08 -0.83 -18.72
C GLU A 169 -25.37 -1.55 -17.57
N ARG A 170 -26.08 -2.43 -16.87
CA ARG A 170 -25.48 -3.31 -15.87
C ARG A 170 -24.46 -4.27 -16.50
N MET A 171 -24.77 -4.84 -17.66
CA MET A 171 -23.82 -5.66 -18.43
C MET A 171 -22.62 -4.84 -18.90
N TRP A 172 -22.84 -3.62 -19.41
CA TRP A 172 -21.75 -2.74 -19.87
C TRP A 172 -20.76 -2.42 -18.74
N ARG A 173 -21.26 -2.05 -17.55
CA ARG A 173 -20.41 -1.78 -16.39
C ARG A 173 -19.66 -3.01 -15.89
N ALA A 174 -20.30 -4.18 -15.94
CA ALA A 174 -19.66 -5.44 -15.62
C ALA A 174 -18.46 -5.71 -16.56
N PHE A 175 -18.55 -5.34 -17.84
CA PHE A 175 -17.42 -5.50 -18.76
C PHE A 175 -16.31 -4.47 -18.59
N GLU A 176 -16.64 -3.22 -18.24
CA GLU A 176 -15.64 -2.16 -18.07
C GLU A 176 -14.85 -2.31 -16.75
N ASN A 177 -15.53 -2.72 -15.66
CA ASN A 177 -14.94 -2.81 -14.33
C ASN A 177 -15.17 -4.19 -13.69
N PRO A 178 -14.28 -5.17 -13.92
CA PRO A 178 -14.45 -6.54 -13.43
C PRO A 178 -14.52 -6.65 -11.90
N HIS A 179 -13.94 -5.69 -11.17
CA HIS A 179 -13.95 -5.66 -9.70
C HIS A 179 -15.26 -5.16 -9.08
N THR A 180 -16.17 -4.58 -9.87
CA THR A 180 -17.43 -4.01 -9.35
C THR A 180 -18.49 -5.06 -9.07
N SER A 181 -18.39 -6.25 -9.68
CA SER A 181 -19.39 -7.32 -9.52
C SER A 181 -18.74 -8.70 -9.52
N THR A 182 -19.24 -9.59 -8.66
CA THR A 182 -18.81 -11.00 -8.62
C THR A 182 -19.05 -11.70 -9.96
N ALA A 183 -20.15 -11.40 -10.66
CA ALA A 183 -20.42 -11.94 -11.99
C ALA A 183 -19.37 -11.47 -13.02
N ALA A 184 -19.04 -10.18 -12.98
CA ALA A 184 -18.01 -9.59 -13.85
C ALA A 184 -16.64 -10.24 -13.62
N LEU A 185 -16.29 -10.47 -12.36
CA LEU A 185 -15.06 -11.13 -11.97
C LEU A 185 -14.98 -12.58 -12.48
N VAL A 186 -16.08 -13.35 -12.39
CA VAL A 186 -16.13 -14.72 -12.94
C VAL A 186 -15.95 -14.70 -14.46
N PHE A 187 -16.66 -13.81 -15.17
CA PHE A 187 -16.48 -13.66 -16.62
C PHE A 187 -15.03 -13.30 -16.98
N TYR A 188 -14.41 -12.38 -16.25
CA TYR A 188 -13.00 -12.01 -16.44
C TYR A 188 -12.06 -13.21 -16.31
N TYR A 189 -12.18 -14.02 -15.26
CA TYR A 189 -11.32 -15.19 -15.08
C TYR A 189 -11.57 -16.29 -16.12
N VAL A 190 -12.83 -16.53 -16.49
CA VAL A 190 -13.18 -17.54 -17.50
C VAL A 190 -12.62 -17.13 -18.87
N THR A 191 -12.79 -15.87 -19.26
CA THR A 191 -12.27 -15.36 -20.55
C THR A 191 -10.75 -15.39 -20.58
N GLY A 192 -10.08 -14.96 -19.50
CA GLY A 192 -8.62 -15.08 -19.35
C GLY A 192 -8.10 -16.52 -19.43
N PHE A 193 -8.83 -17.48 -18.86
CA PHE A 193 -8.48 -18.91 -18.97
C PHE A 193 -8.50 -19.41 -20.42
N PHE A 194 -9.55 -19.07 -21.19
CA PHE A 194 -9.63 -19.46 -22.60
C PHE A 194 -8.58 -18.75 -23.48
N ILE A 195 -8.22 -17.49 -23.15
CA ILE A 195 -7.09 -16.81 -23.80
C ILE A 195 -5.81 -17.60 -23.58
N ALA A 196 -5.49 -17.97 -22.33
CA ALA A 196 -4.30 -18.75 -22.00
C ALA A 196 -4.28 -20.11 -22.73
N VAL A 197 -5.41 -20.83 -22.75
CA VAL A 197 -5.53 -22.10 -23.49
C VAL A 197 -5.31 -21.91 -24.99
N SER A 198 -5.87 -20.86 -25.58
CA SER A 198 -5.71 -20.58 -27.02
C SER A 198 -4.26 -20.22 -27.40
N VAL A 199 -3.57 -19.47 -26.54
CA VAL A 199 -2.15 -19.12 -26.73
C VAL A 199 -1.28 -20.36 -26.56
N PHE A 200 -1.54 -21.17 -25.54
CA PHE A 200 -0.82 -22.43 -25.32
C PHE A 200 -1.00 -23.40 -26.49
N ALA A 201 -2.22 -23.51 -27.03
CA ALA A 201 -2.50 -24.33 -28.20
C ALA A 201 -1.72 -23.85 -29.43
N ASN A 202 -1.65 -22.53 -29.68
CA ASN A 202 -0.84 -21.98 -30.76
C ASN A 202 0.64 -22.31 -30.60
N VAL A 203 1.17 -22.25 -29.38
CA VAL A 203 2.57 -22.65 -29.11
C VAL A 203 2.75 -24.15 -29.37
N CYS A 204 1.87 -24.99 -28.86
CA CYS A 204 1.94 -26.44 -29.08
C CYS A 204 1.80 -26.83 -30.56
N GLU A 205 0.99 -26.12 -31.35
CA GLU A 205 0.83 -26.36 -32.79
C GLU A 205 2.18 -26.25 -33.54
N THR A 206 3.07 -25.37 -33.08
CA THR A 206 4.41 -25.15 -33.67
C THR A 206 5.50 -26.12 -33.21
N LEU A 207 5.26 -26.91 -32.17
CA LEU A 207 6.26 -27.84 -31.64
C LEU A 207 6.39 -29.09 -32.55
N PRO A 208 7.60 -29.65 -32.72
CA PRO A 208 7.77 -30.93 -33.40
C PRO A 208 7.34 -32.09 -32.49
N CYS A 209 6.34 -32.87 -32.90
CA CYS A 209 5.78 -33.98 -32.10
C CYS A 209 6.16 -35.37 -32.62
N SER A 210 6.25 -35.54 -33.94
CA SER A 210 6.38 -36.86 -34.57
C SER A 210 7.38 -36.82 -35.72
N THR A 211 7.98 -37.95 -36.04
CA THR A 211 8.88 -38.10 -37.21
C THR A 211 8.15 -38.91 -38.26
N ASN A 212 8.12 -38.44 -39.51
CA ASN A 212 7.54 -39.18 -40.61
C ASN A 212 8.40 -40.41 -40.92
N ASP A 213 7.86 -41.61 -40.71
CA ASP A 213 8.56 -42.88 -40.96
C ASP A 213 8.97 -43.07 -42.45
N ALA A 214 8.38 -42.30 -43.37
CA ALA A 214 8.65 -42.36 -44.81
C ALA A 214 9.75 -41.40 -45.31
N THR A 215 9.99 -40.27 -44.64
CA THR A 215 10.94 -39.21 -45.10
C THR A 215 11.98 -38.80 -44.05
N GLY A 216 11.82 -39.22 -42.79
CA GLY A 216 12.70 -38.83 -41.68
C GLY A 216 12.54 -37.37 -41.24
N GLU A 217 11.56 -36.65 -41.79
CA GLU A 217 11.29 -35.25 -41.45
C GLU A 217 10.47 -35.13 -40.16
N LYS A 218 10.78 -34.12 -39.34
CA LYS A 218 10.06 -33.81 -38.11
C LYS A 218 8.76 -33.08 -38.46
N MET A 219 7.62 -33.72 -38.21
CA MET A 219 6.29 -33.12 -38.32
C MET A 219 5.93 -32.32 -37.08
N SER A 220 5.22 -31.21 -37.29
CA SER A 220 4.65 -30.41 -36.22
C SER A 220 3.47 -31.12 -35.55
N CYS A 221 3.22 -30.83 -34.28
CA CYS A 221 2.05 -31.34 -33.56
C CYS A 221 0.74 -30.94 -34.25
N GLY A 222 0.71 -29.76 -34.88
CA GLY A 222 -0.41 -29.28 -35.68
C GLY A 222 -0.77 -30.22 -36.83
N GLU A 223 0.23 -30.78 -37.51
CA GLU A 223 0.01 -31.70 -38.65
C GLU A 223 -0.38 -33.11 -38.22
N THR A 224 0.14 -33.59 -37.09
CA THR A 224 -0.21 -34.90 -36.53
C THR A 224 -1.62 -34.91 -35.93
N TYR A 225 -2.02 -33.82 -35.24
CA TYR A 225 -3.28 -33.73 -34.51
C TYR A 225 -4.23 -32.66 -35.06
N LYS A 226 -4.34 -32.56 -36.40
CA LYS A 226 -5.16 -31.54 -37.09
C LYS A 226 -6.58 -31.42 -36.55
N ALA A 227 -7.27 -32.54 -36.32
CA ALA A 227 -8.65 -32.53 -35.83
C ALA A 227 -8.78 -31.99 -34.40
N ALA A 228 -7.81 -32.27 -33.52
CA ALA A 228 -7.84 -31.82 -32.13
C ALA A 228 -7.59 -30.31 -32.03
N PHE A 229 -6.56 -29.81 -32.74
CA PHE A 229 -6.27 -28.37 -32.80
C PHE A 229 -7.39 -27.60 -33.49
N PHE A 230 -7.99 -28.13 -34.56
CA PHE A 230 -9.14 -27.52 -35.21
C PHE A 230 -10.36 -27.42 -34.27
N CYS A 231 -10.66 -28.47 -33.51
CA CYS A 231 -11.76 -28.47 -32.54
C CYS A 231 -11.52 -27.45 -31.42
N LEU A 232 -10.31 -27.41 -30.86
CA LEU A 232 -9.92 -26.47 -29.81
C LEU A 232 -9.98 -25.01 -30.30
N ASP A 233 -9.42 -24.73 -31.48
CA ASP A 233 -9.42 -23.39 -32.08
C ASP A 233 -10.85 -22.92 -32.37
N THR A 234 -11.69 -23.81 -32.90
CA THR A 234 -13.11 -23.54 -33.13
C THR A 234 -13.85 -23.21 -31.83
N ALA A 235 -13.62 -23.98 -30.76
CA ALA A 235 -14.25 -23.73 -29.46
C ALA A 235 -13.81 -22.38 -28.86
N CYS A 236 -12.51 -22.05 -28.91
CA CYS A 236 -11.99 -20.79 -28.38
C CYS A 236 -12.53 -19.59 -29.17
N VAL A 237 -12.53 -19.67 -30.51
CA VAL A 237 -13.06 -18.60 -31.36
C VAL A 237 -14.56 -18.40 -31.15
N MET A 238 -15.35 -19.47 -31.01
CA MET A 238 -16.78 -19.33 -30.69
C MET A 238 -17.02 -18.57 -29.38
N ILE A 239 -16.22 -18.84 -28.34
CA ILE A 239 -16.32 -18.13 -27.06
C ILE A 239 -15.93 -16.67 -27.21
N PHE A 240 -14.81 -16.36 -27.89
CA PHE A 240 -14.37 -14.98 -28.10
C PHE A 240 -15.35 -14.17 -28.97
N THR A 241 -15.96 -14.79 -29.97
CA THR A 241 -17.00 -14.17 -30.79
C THR A 241 -18.26 -13.91 -29.95
N ALA A 242 -18.69 -14.86 -29.13
CA ALA A 242 -19.85 -14.66 -28.25
C ALA A 242 -19.59 -13.53 -27.24
N GLU A 243 -18.41 -13.50 -26.63
CA GLU A 243 -17.97 -12.44 -25.72
C GLU A 243 -17.96 -11.08 -26.41
N TYR A 244 -17.39 -10.99 -27.61
CA TYR A 244 -17.37 -9.76 -28.40
C TYR A 244 -18.79 -9.26 -28.73
N LEU A 245 -19.70 -10.16 -29.13
CA LEU A 245 -21.08 -9.82 -29.42
C LEU A 245 -21.83 -9.35 -28.16
N LEU A 246 -21.57 -9.96 -27.00
CA LEU A 246 -22.14 -9.52 -25.73
C LEU A 246 -21.65 -8.12 -25.34
N ARG A 247 -20.37 -7.80 -25.54
CA ARG A 247 -19.84 -6.45 -25.33
C ARG A 247 -20.44 -5.45 -26.30
N LEU A 248 -20.55 -5.81 -27.58
CA LEU A 248 -21.17 -4.97 -28.61
C LEU A 248 -22.66 -4.71 -28.34
N TYR A 249 -23.38 -5.70 -27.79
CA TYR A 249 -24.78 -5.53 -27.37
C TYR A 249 -24.91 -4.63 -26.13
N ALA A 250 -24.00 -4.79 -25.17
CA ALA A 250 -23.96 -3.99 -23.95
C ALA A 250 -23.57 -2.52 -24.21
N ALA A 251 -22.76 -2.26 -25.23
CA ALA A 251 -22.26 -0.93 -25.55
C ALA A 251 -23.38 0.10 -25.81
N PRO A 252 -23.32 1.30 -25.20
CA PRO A 252 -24.30 2.36 -25.44
C PRO A 252 -24.27 2.85 -26.90
N ASP A 253 -23.07 3.03 -27.46
CA ASP A 253 -22.83 3.43 -28.85
C ASP A 253 -22.00 2.38 -29.60
N ARG A 254 -22.68 1.54 -30.39
CA ARG A 254 -22.06 0.41 -31.11
C ARG A 254 -21.01 0.85 -32.13
N CYS A 255 -21.25 1.95 -32.85
CA CYS A 255 -20.29 2.48 -33.83
C CYS A 255 -19.05 3.09 -33.17
N LYS A 256 -19.19 3.64 -31.96
CA LYS A 256 -18.06 4.15 -31.19
C LYS A 256 -17.26 2.98 -30.60
N TYR A 257 -17.96 1.98 -30.06
CA TYR A 257 -17.35 0.79 -29.50
C TYR A 257 -16.54 0.01 -30.53
N THR A 258 -17.11 -0.27 -31.72
CA THR A 258 -16.41 -0.96 -32.82
C THR A 258 -15.13 -0.27 -33.29
N ARG A 259 -15.01 1.04 -33.08
CA ARG A 259 -13.81 1.83 -33.38
C ARG A 259 -12.82 1.95 -32.21
N SER A 260 -13.17 1.45 -31.03
CA SER A 260 -12.29 1.48 -29.86
C SER A 260 -11.15 0.47 -30.00
N VAL A 261 -9.98 0.78 -29.43
CA VAL A 261 -8.79 -0.09 -29.51
C VAL A 261 -9.10 -1.48 -28.93
N MET A 262 -9.77 -1.55 -27.78
CA MET A 262 -10.17 -2.81 -27.15
C MET A 262 -11.06 -3.67 -28.06
N SER A 263 -12.05 -3.07 -28.72
CA SER A 263 -12.89 -3.77 -29.70
C SER A 263 -12.11 -4.23 -30.94
N VAL A 264 -11.13 -3.45 -31.40
CA VAL A 264 -10.33 -3.81 -32.58
C VAL A 264 -9.46 -5.03 -32.28
N ILE A 265 -8.84 -5.06 -31.10
CA ILE A 265 -8.06 -6.22 -30.64
C ILE A 265 -8.93 -7.48 -30.60
N ASP A 266 -10.15 -7.38 -30.06
CA ASP A 266 -11.10 -8.50 -30.02
C ASP A 266 -11.44 -9.05 -31.42
N VAL A 267 -11.59 -8.17 -32.41
CA VAL A 267 -11.88 -8.57 -33.80
C VAL A 267 -10.66 -9.21 -34.46
N VAL A 268 -9.47 -8.60 -34.32
CA VAL A 268 -8.22 -9.11 -34.89
C VAL A 268 -7.88 -10.49 -34.32
N ALA A 269 -8.23 -10.77 -33.06
CA ALA A 269 -8.02 -12.06 -32.40
C ALA A 269 -8.82 -13.23 -33.02
N ILE A 270 -10.03 -12.97 -33.54
CA ILE A 270 -10.91 -13.99 -34.15
C ILE A 270 -10.84 -14.02 -35.68
N MET A 271 -10.42 -12.93 -36.32
CA MET A 271 -10.41 -12.74 -37.77
C MET A 271 -9.66 -13.86 -38.55
N PRO A 272 -8.45 -14.32 -38.14
CA PRO A 272 -7.71 -15.31 -38.91
C PRO A 272 -8.47 -16.63 -39.10
N TYR A 273 -9.25 -17.05 -38.11
CA TYR A 273 -10.06 -18.28 -38.19
C TYR A 273 -11.18 -18.16 -39.23
N TYR A 274 -11.90 -17.03 -39.23
CA TYR A 274 -13.00 -16.81 -40.18
C TYR A 274 -12.49 -16.65 -41.62
N ILE A 275 -11.33 -16.01 -41.82
CA ILE A 275 -10.70 -15.92 -43.15
C ILE A 275 -10.26 -17.31 -43.61
N GLY A 276 -9.64 -18.10 -42.73
CA GLY A 276 -9.20 -19.46 -43.05
C GLY A 276 -10.33 -20.41 -43.44
N LEU A 277 -11.55 -20.21 -42.90
CA LEU A 277 -12.74 -20.95 -43.35
C LEU A 277 -13.21 -20.54 -44.75
N GLY A 278 -13.03 -19.26 -45.12
CA GLY A 278 -13.48 -18.71 -46.40
C GLY A 278 -12.52 -18.98 -47.56
N ILE A 279 -11.22 -19.10 -47.30
CA ILE A 279 -10.17 -19.35 -48.30
C ILE A 279 -9.70 -20.79 -48.14
N LYS A 280 -10.50 -21.75 -48.62
CA LYS A 280 -10.22 -23.18 -48.46
C LYS A 280 -9.25 -23.77 -49.51
N ASP A 281 -8.90 -23.00 -50.54
CA ASP A 281 -8.22 -23.51 -51.76
C ASP A 281 -6.76 -23.06 -51.95
N ASN A 282 -6.15 -22.31 -51.02
CA ASN A 282 -4.74 -21.86 -51.14
C ASN A 282 -3.90 -22.27 -49.92
N ASP A 283 -3.20 -23.40 -50.02
CA ASP A 283 -2.38 -23.97 -48.93
C ASP A 283 -1.25 -23.03 -48.47
N ASP A 284 -0.67 -22.23 -49.38
CA ASP A 284 0.41 -21.27 -49.05
C ASP A 284 -0.05 -20.12 -48.13
N VAL A 285 -1.34 -19.77 -48.17
CA VAL A 285 -1.89 -18.68 -47.34
C VAL A 285 -2.33 -19.21 -45.97
N SER A 286 -2.63 -20.51 -45.86
CA SER A 286 -3.02 -21.17 -44.61
C SER A 286 -1.97 -21.01 -43.51
N GLY A 287 -0.68 -21.18 -43.85
CA GLY A 287 0.42 -20.99 -42.90
C GLY A 287 0.54 -19.57 -42.35
N ALA A 288 0.29 -18.55 -43.18
CA ALA A 288 0.30 -17.16 -42.73
C ALA A 288 -0.82 -16.87 -41.73
N PHE A 289 -2.01 -17.44 -41.92
CA PHE A 289 -3.14 -17.24 -40.99
C PHE A 289 -2.89 -17.86 -39.61
N VAL A 290 -2.15 -18.97 -39.53
CA VAL A 290 -1.73 -19.56 -38.24
C VAL A 290 -0.87 -18.58 -37.44
N THR A 291 0.05 -17.86 -38.10
CA THR A 291 0.89 -16.85 -37.42
C THR A 291 0.10 -15.65 -36.90
N LEU A 292 -0.97 -15.25 -37.59
CA LEU A 292 -1.84 -14.15 -37.15
C LEU A 292 -2.62 -14.51 -35.87
N ARG A 293 -2.75 -15.79 -35.50
CA ARG A 293 -3.38 -16.19 -34.22
C ARG A 293 -2.57 -15.71 -33.01
N VAL A 294 -1.29 -15.33 -33.18
CA VAL A 294 -0.47 -14.74 -32.10
C VAL A 294 -1.07 -13.45 -31.56
N PHE A 295 -1.85 -12.71 -32.37
CA PHE A 295 -2.47 -11.46 -31.94
C PHE A 295 -3.47 -11.64 -30.79
N ARG A 296 -3.95 -12.86 -30.54
CA ARG A 296 -4.78 -13.21 -29.38
C ARG A 296 -4.10 -12.94 -28.03
N VAL A 297 -2.76 -12.86 -27.99
CA VAL A 297 -1.98 -12.51 -26.79
C VAL A 297 -2.21 -11.05 -26.37
N PHE A 298 -2.58 -10.17 -27.30
CA PHE A 298 -2.78 -8.74 -27.00
C PHE A 298 -4.18 -8.42 -26.48
N ARG A 299 -5.08 -9.40 -26.42
CA ARG A 299 -6.41 -9.30 -25.83
C ARG A 299 -6.33 -9.43 -24.32
#